data_AF-A0A927SG02-F1
#
_entry.id   AF-A0A927SG02-F1
#
_cell.length_a   1.000
_cell.length_b   1.000
_cell.length_c   1.000
_cell.angle_alpha   90.00
_cell.angle_beta   90.00
_cell.angle_gamma   90.00
#
_symmetry.space_group_name_H-M   'P 1'
#
loop_
_entity.id
_entity.type
_entity.pdbx_description
1 polymer ?
#
loop_
_entity_poly.entity_id
_entity_poly.type
_entity_poly.pdbx_seq_one_letter_code
_entity_poly.pdbx_strand_id
1 'polypeptide(L)'
;MPENLYNLSDIVEDLWGATPVPKREPGENEEIEAAQPEQPEYRSTFPPFEQLWKTADDAVDWTDALAHDKPTDGLTSAHLWAFFHQHAEKVLQGDTAAYVEVLKAANPLGDLTSYAKAFDVETASADRLVARFQPNPAYLDKEEPEIRRYLCAVALRVARDLMALLPVREVEVQALRGESTLLQVVFDRGELQKVRFSFIDPVTFVAGCGAEFK
;
A
#
# COMPACT_ATOMS: atom_id res chain seq x y z
N MET A 1 25.98 -53.12 -15.32
CA MET A 1 25.87 -51.71 -15.72
C MET A 1 24.58 -51.16 -15.12
N PRO A 2 24.62 -50.42 -14.01
CA PRO A 2 23.50 -49.61 -13.56
C PRO A 2 23.71 -48.13 -13.97
N GLU A 3 22.64 -47.51 -14.43
CA GLU A 3 22.57 -46.08 -14.75
C GLU A 3 22.57 -45.26 -13.45
N ASN A 4 23.54 -44.36 -13.28
CA ASN A 4 23.56 -43.37 -12.21
C ASN A 4 22.69 -42.16 -12.62
N LEU A 5 21.49 -42.05 -12.04
CA LEU A 5 20.81 -40.77 -11.91
C LEU A 5 21.44 -40.00 -10.73
N TYR A 6 22.03 -38.85 -11.02
CA TYR A 6 22.50 -37.91 -10.01
C TYR A 6 21.29 -37.17 -9.39
N ASN A 7 21.14 -37.26 -8.07
CA ASN A 7 20.15 -36.52 -7.30
C ASN A 7 20.79 -35.20 -6.83
N LEU A 8 20.22 -34.06 -7.22
CA LEU A 8 20.77 -32.70 -7.02
C LEU A 8 20.47 -32.11 -5.62
N SER A 9 20.20 -32.96 -4.62
CA SER A 9 19.89 -32.52 -3.24
C SER A 9 21.11 -32.45 -2.31
N ASP A 10 22.26 -33.02 -2.70
CA ASP A 10 23.43 -33.18 -1.81
C ASP A 10 24.46 -32.03 -1.87
N ILE A 11 24.11 -30.82 -2.36
CA ILE A 11 25.08 -29.71 -2.52
C ILE A 11 24.75 -28.44 -1.70
N VAL A 12 23.77 -28.46 -0.79
CA VAL A 12 23.53 -27.29 0.09
C VAL A 12 23.32 -27.69 1.55
N GLU A 13 24.35 -28.30 2.14
CA GLU A 13 24.57 -28.27 3.59
C GLU A 13 26.07 -28.12 3.86
N ASP A 14 26.62 -26.90 3.74
CA ASP A 14 27.81 -26.53 4.52
C ASP A 14 28.14 -25.02 4.48
N LEU A 15 27.28 -24.16 5.05
CA LEU A 15 27.63 -22.74 5.13
C LEU A 15 26.97 -21.94 6.27
N TRP A 16 26.55 -22.58 7.36
CA TRP A 16 26.25 -21.89 8.61
C TRP A 16 26.68 -22.75 9.80
N GLY A 17 27.84 -22.44 10.36
CA GLY A 17 28.52 -23.23 11.38
C GLY A 17 27.74 -23.37 12.68
N ALA A 18 27.40 -24.61 13.03
CA ALA A 18 26.93 -24.98 14.35
C ALA A 18 28.10 -25.44 15.22
N THR A 19 28.45 -24.66 16.25
CA THR A 19 29.25 -25.15 17.37
C THR A 19 28.38 -26.03 18.29
N PRO A 20 28.94 -27.09 18.90
CA PRO A 20 28.15 -28.04 19.68
C PRO A 20 27.68 -27.45 21.03
N VAL A 21 26.40 -27.65 21.34
CA VAL A 21 25.79 -27.30 22.64
C VAL A 21 26.23 -28.32 23.70
N PRO A 22 26.70 -27.90 24.89
CA PRO A 22 26.98 -28.83 25.99
C PRO A 22 25.67 -29.24 26.70
N LYS A 23 25.58 -30.52 27.09
CA LYS A 23 24.51 -31.06 27.95
C LYS A 23 24.48 -30.33 29.30
N ARG A 24 23.31 -29.86 29.74
CA ARG A 24 23.06 -29.35 31.11
C ARG A 24 22.00 -30.19 31.82
N GLU A 25 22.27 -30.42 33.11
CA GLU A 25 21.45 -31.10 34.12
C GLU A 25 20.30 -30.21 34.63
N PRO A 26 19.29 -30.78 35.32
CA PRO A 26 18.03 -30.10 35.62
C PRO A 26 18.12 -29.20 36.86
N GLY A 27 17.75 -27.93 36.71
CA GLY A 27 17.55 -27.02 37.83
C GLY A 27 17.57 -25.55 37.40
N GLU A 28 16.48 -24.84 37.71
CA GLU A 28 16.39 -23.39 37.92
C GLU A 28 16.42 -22.50 36.66
N ASN A 29 15.23 -22.20 36.13
CA ASN A 29 14.59 -20.87 36.11
C ASN A 29 13.34 -20.90 35.23
N GLU A 30 12.17 -20.87 35.87
CA GLU A 30 10.88 -20.66 35.22
C GLU A 30 10.76 -19.20 34.77
N GLU A 31 11.01 -18.93 33.50
CA GLU A 31 10.38 -17.79 32.82
C GLU A 31 9.23 -18.34 31.98
N ILE A 32 8.01 -18.13 32.48
CA ILE A 32 6.78 -18.42 31.75
C ILE A 32 6.71 -17.40 30.61
N GLU A 33 7.24 -17.77 29.45
CA GLU A 33 6.96 -17.08 28.20
C GLU A 33 5.49 -17.34 27.88
N ALA A 34 4.64 -16.38 28.21
CA ALA A 34 3.21 -16.45 27.97
C ALA A 34 2.99 -16.69 26.47
N ALA A 35 2.54 -17.89 26.12
CA ALA A 35 2.11 -18.24 24.78
C ALA A 35 1.09 -17.19 24.32
N GLN A 36 1.49 -16.37 23.36
CA GLN A 36 0.57 -15.47 22.69
C GLN A 36 -0.49 -16.36 22.02
N PRO A 37 -1.79 -16.07 22.20
CA PRO A 37 -2.82 -16.87 21.56
C PRO A 37 -2.63 -16.76 20.05
N GLU A 38 -2.36 -17.89 19.39
CA GLU A 38 -2.38 -18.03 17.95
C GLU A 38 -3.76 -17.58 17.48
N GLN A 39 -3.84 -16.36 16.93
CA GLN A 39 -5.06 -15.92 16.28
C GLN A 39 -5.23 -16.78 15.04
N PRO A 40 -6.45 -17.32 14.77
CA PRO A 40 -6.68 -18.14 13.61
C PRO A 40 -6.29 -17.35 12.36
N GLU A 41 -5.33 -17.89 11.62
CA GLU A 41 -4.83 -17.34 10.36
C GLU A 41 -6.01 -17.30 9.38
N TYR A 42 -6.68 -16.13 9.28
CA TYR A 42 -7.75 -15.94 8.31
C TYR A 42 -7.13 -16.00 6.91
N ARG A 43 -7.40 -17.09 6.19
CA ARG A 43 -7.02 -17.26 4.77
C ARG A 43 -8.24 -16.99 3.91
N SER A 44 -8.32 -15.78 3.36
CA SER A 44 -9.36 -15.43 2.41
C SER A 44 -9.11 -16.15 1.08
N THR A 45 -10.12 -16.77 0.49
CA THR A 45 -10.06 -17.37 -0.87
C THR A 45 -10.21 -16.33 -1.99
N PHE A 46 -9.89 -15.07 -1.69
CA PHE A 46 -10.16 -13.89 -2.52
C PHE A 46 -8.93 -13.49 -3.32
N PRO A 47 -9.04 -12.75 -4.45
CA PRO A 47 -7.88 -12.06 -5.02
C PRO A 47 -7.14 -11.28 -3.93
N PRO A 48 -5.80 -11.21 -3.94
CA PRO A 48 -5.01 -10.96 -2.73
C PRO A 48 -5.08 -9.49 -2.29
N PHE A 49 -6.21 -9.04 -1.74
CA PHE A 49 -6.30 -7.74 -1.09
C PHE A 49 -5.59 -7.74 0.27
N GLU A 50 -5.26 -8.91 0.84
CA GLU A 50 -4.61 -9.09 2.15
C GLU A 50 -3.25 -8.38 2.25
N GLN A 51 -2.69 -8.00 1.11
CA GLN A 51 -1.43 -7.27 1.02
C GLN A 51 -1.55 -5.99 0.19
N LEU A 52 -2.72 -5.68 -0.36
CA LEU A 52 -2.91 -4.54 -1.24
C LEU A 52 -2.47 -3.24 -0.56
N TRP A 53 -2.88 -3.02 0.68
CA TRP A 53 -2.51 -1.82 1.43
C TRP A 53 -1.05 -1.82 1.92
N LYS A 54 -0.30 -2.92 1.79
CA LYS A 54 1.09 -3.03 2.24
C LYS A 54 2.03 -2.42 1.22
N THR A 55 1.76 -2.63 -0.06
CA THR A 55 2.48 -2.02 -1.18
C THR A 55 2.00 -0.60 -1.42
N ALA A 56 2.92 0.30 -1.77
CA ALA A 56 2.60 1.56 -2.43
C ALA A 56 3.72 2.08 -3.30
N ASP A 57 3.37 3.04 -4.17
CA ASP A 57 4.34 3.76 -4.97
C ASP A 57 5.34 4.50 -4.07
N ASP A 58 6.56 4.63 -4.57
CA ASP A 58 7.59 5.43 -3.93
C ASP A 58 7.26 6.92 -4.07
N ALA A 59 7.54 7.69 -3.01
CA ALA A 59 7.24 9.11 -3.02
C ALA A 59 8.13 9.85 -4.02
N VAL A 60 7.51 10.68 -4.87
CA VAL A 60 8.22 11.56 -5.79
C VAL A 60 8.81 12.72 -5.01
N ASP A 61 10.13 12.87 -5.05
CA ASP A 61 10.81 14.05 -4.55
C ASP A 61 10.74 15.17 -5.59
N TRP A 62 9.72 16.02 -5.47
CA TRP A 62 9.52 17.15 -6.38
C TRP A 62 10.63 18.21 -6.29
N THR A 63 11.35 18.28 -5.15
CA THR A 63 12.49 19.19 -5.02
C THR A 63 13.66 18.67 -5.84
N ASP A 64 13.88 17.34 -5.80
CA ASP A 64 14.90 16.69 -6.63
C ASP A 64 14.55 16.77 -8.12
N ALA A 65 13.30 16.50 -8.47
CA ALA A 65 12.79 16.66 -9.84
C ALA A 65 12.98 18.09 -10.35
N LEU A 66 12.84 19.12 -9.51
CA LEU A 66 13.12 20.51 -9.90
C LEU A 66 14.62 20.78 -10.07
N ALA A 67 15.46 20.20 -9.22
CA ALA A 67 16.89 20.48 -9.16
C ALA A 67 17.72 19.75 -10.23
N HIS A 68 17.26 18.57 -10.69
CA HIS A 68 18.04 17.70 -11.56
C HIS A 68 17.31 17.34 -12.86
N ASP A 69 18.01 17.52 -13.99
CA ASP A 69 17.49 17.22 -15.33
C ASP A 69 17.34 15.72 -15.63
N LYS A 70 17.87 14.85 -14.76
CA LYS A 70 17.91 13.39 -14.93
C LYS A 70 17.54 12.69 -13.62
N PRO A 71 16.89 11.50 -13.70
CA PRO A 71 16.50 10.75 -12.52
C PRO A 71 17.74 10.33 -11.72
N THR A 72 17.69 10.58 -10.41
CA THR A 72 18.74 10.20 -9.45
C THR A 72 18.40 8.89 -8.72
N ASP A 73 17.13 8.49 -8.76
CA ASP A 73 16.56 7.36 -8.02
C ASP A 73 16.84 5.98 -8.66
N GLY A 74 17.17 5.94 -9.95
CA GLY A 74 17.34 4.70 -10.71
C GLY A 74 16.05 3.90 -10.95
N LEU A 75 14.88 4.47 -10.59
CA LEU A 75 13.57 3.84 -10.67
C LEU A 75 12.69 4.54 -11.72
N THR A 76 12.78 5.87 -11.80
CA THR A 76 11.94 6.66 -12.68
C THR A 76 12.48 6.66 -14.10
N SER A 77 11.63 6.29 -15.08
CA SER A 77 12.03 6.34 -16.49
C SER A 77 12.39 7.77 -16.91
N ALA A 78 13.36 7.92 -17.82
CA ALA A 78 13.78 9.24 -18.30
C ALA A 78 12.64 10.06 -18.92
N HIS A 79 11.66 9.40 -19.54
CA HIS A 79 10.48 10.06 -20.10
C HIS A 79 9.57 10.64 -19.01
N LEU A 80 9.25 9.83 -17.99
CA LEU A 80 8.42 10.27 -16.87
C LEU A 80 9.15 11.32 -16.02
N TRP A 81 10.47 11.19 -15.83
CA TRP A 81 11.28 12.18 -15.13
C TRP A 81 11.27 13.54 -15.84
N ALA A 82 11.45 13.55 -17.17
CA ALA A 82 11.39 14.80 -17.94
C ALA A 82 10.03 15.49 -17.78
N PHE A 83 8.94 14.71 -17.72
CA PHE A 83 7.62 15.23 -17.43
C PHE A 83 7.54 15.80 -16.00
N PHE A 84 8.03 15.10 -14.98
CA PHE A 84 8.07 15.62 -13.61
C PHE A 84 8.91 16.89 -13.49
N HIS A 85 10.11 16.91 -14.05
CA HIS A 85 10.99 18.09 -14.08
C HIS A 85 10.28 19.31 -14.69
N GLN A 86 9.55 19.12 -15.79
CA GLN A 86 8.79 20.19 -16.44
C GLN A 86 7.65 20.76 -15.56
N HIS A 87 7.08 19.94 -14.67
CA HIS A 87 5.93 20.33 -13.83
C HIS A 87 6.32 20.67 -12.38
N ALA A 88 7.56 20.38 -11.96
CA ALA A 88 7.98 20.41 -10.57
C ALA A 88 7.78 21.78 -9.92
N GLU A 89 8.12 22.88 -10.59
CA GLU A 89 7.93 24.23 -10.06
C GLU A 89 6.45 24.50 -9.76
N LYS A 90 5.55 24.22 -10.70
CA LYS A 90 4.10 24.42 -10.53
C LYS A 90 3.54 23.53 -9.44
N VAL A 91 4.01 22.29 -9.37
CA VAL A 91 3.58 21.32 -8.35
C VAL A 91 3.96 21.81 -6.94
N LEU A 92 5.20 22.28 -6.77
CA LEU A 92 5.70 22.83 -5.51
C LEU A 92 5.01 24.15 -5.13
N GLN A 93 4.52 24.91 -6.11
CA GLN A 93 3.73 26.13 -5.88
C GLN A 93 2.25 25.84 -5.57
N GLY A 94 1.81 24.58 -5.60
CA GLY A 94 0.42 24.20 -5.30
C GLY A 94 -0.55 24.42 -6.46
N ASP A 95 -0.07 24.44 -7.71
CA ASP A 95 -0.93 24.57 -8.90
C ASP A 95 -1.78 23.30 -9.10
N THR A 96 -3.07 23.41 -8.78
CA THR A 96 -4.02 22.29 -8.89
C THR A 96 -4.29 21.86 -10.33
N ALA A 97 -4.06 22.72 -11.32
CA ALA A 97 -4.16 22.33 -12.73
C ALA A 97 -2.98 21.43 -13.12
N ALA A 98 -1.78 21.76 -12.65
CA ALA A 98 -0.60 20.91 -12.83
C ALA A 98 -0.79 19.54 -12.14
N TYR A 99 -1.43 19.49 -10.97
CA TYR A 99 -1.75 18.21 -10.30
C TYR A 99 -2.62 17.31 -11.17
N VAL A 100 -3.64 17.87 -11.85
CA VAL A 100 -4.50 17.11 -12.76
C VAL A 100 -3.71 16.58 -13.96
N GLU A 101 -2.79 17.37 -14.52
CA GLU A 101 -1.90 16.92 -15.62
C GLU A 101 -0.99 15.77 -15.17
N VAL A 102 -0.40 15.89 -13.97
CA VAL A 102 0.45 14.85 -13.38
C VAL A 102 -0.33 13.56 -13.11
N LEU A 103 -1.53 13.65 -12.53
CA LEU A 103 -2.39 12.48 -12.29
C LEU A 103 -2.73 11.73 -13.58
N LYS A 104 -3.01 12.46 -14.67
CA LYS A 104 -3.30 11.87 -15.99
C LYS A 104 -2.09 11.20 -16.62
N ALA A 105 -0.90 11.80 -16.47
CA ALA A 105 0.33 11.28 -17.06
C ALA A 105 0.89 10.08 -16.31
N ALA A 106 0.94 10.15 -14.97
CA ALA A 106 1.49 9.08 -14.14
C ALA A 106 0.50 7.93 -13.92
N ASN A 107 -0.80 8.21 -13.92
CA ASN A 107 -1.87 7.24 -13.69
C ASN A 107 -1.60 6.30 -12.48
N PRO A 108 -1.44 6.85 -11.27
CA PRO A 108 -0.95 6.10 -10.10
C PRO A 108 -1.91 5.03 -9.60
N LEU A 109 -3.17 5.04 -10.04
CA LEU A 109 -4.20 4.06 -9.65
C LEU A 109 -4.45 3.00 -10.74
N GLY A 110 -3.63 2.98 -11.80
CA GLY A 110 -3.85 2.15 -12.97
C GLY A 110 -3.78 0.65 -12.68
N ASP A 111 -2.90 0.23 -11.77
CA ASP A 111 -2.78 -1.14 -11.28
C ASP A 111 -4.02 -1.59 -10.47
N LEU A 112 -4.78 -0.63 -9.92
CA LEU A 112 -5.96 -0.90 -9.10
C LEU A 112 -7.23 -1.19 -9.88
N THR A 113 -7.18 -1.15 -11.22
CA THR A 113 -8.33 -1.40 -12.11
C THR A 113 -8.95 -2.79 -11.98
N SER A 114 -8.23 -3.76 -11.42
CA SER A 114 -8.80 -5.08 -11.07
C SER A 114 -9.68 -5.02 -9.81
N TYR A 115 -9.44 -4.05 -8.94
CA TYR A 115 -10.10 -3.92 -7.64
C TYR A 115 -11.28 -2.95 -7.66
N ALA A 116 -11.33 -2.00 -8.58
CA ALA A 116 -12.44 -1.06 -8.73
C ALA A 116 -12.79 -0.87 -10.21
N LYS A 117 -14.07 -0.57 -10.48
CA LYS A 117 -14.57 -0.32 -11.84
C LYS A 117 -14.06 0.99 -12.43
N ALA A 118 -13.93 2.00 -11.58
CA ALA A 118 -13.54 3.34 -11.97
C ALA A 118 -12.97 4.08 -10.77
N PHE A 119 -12.06 5.02 -11.07
CA PHE A 119 -11.55 6.01 -10.15
C PHE A 119 -11.81 7.40 -10.73
N ASP A 120 -12.14 8.34 -9.87
CA ASP A 120 -12.25 9.76 -10.14
C ASP A 120 -11.46 10.50 -9.07
N VAL A 121 -10.61 11.44 -9.46
CA VAL A 121 -9.76 12.19 -8.53
C VAL A 121 -9.93 13.67 -8.82
N GLU A 122 -10.35 14.40 -7.80
CA GLU A 122 -10.60 15.83 -7.83
C GLU A 122 -9.59 16.57 -6.95
N THR A 123 -9.07 17.69 -7.45
CA THR A 123 -8.17 18.58 -6.73
C THR A 123 -8.98 19.64 -5.97
N ALA A 124 -9.31 19.35 -4.71
CA ALA A 124 -10.07 20.29 -3.89
C ALA A 124 -9.25 21.53 -3.50
N SER A 125 -7.94 21.37 -3.26
CA SER A 125 -6.98 22.46 -3.03
C SER A 125 -5.55 21.96 -3.23
N ALA A 126 -4.55 22.84 -3.09
CA ALA A 126 -3.13 22.46 -3.08
C ALA A 126 -2.79 21.42 -2.00
N ASP A 127 -3.53 21.41 -0.89
CA ASP A 127 -3.28 20.50 0.23
C ASP A 127 -4.22 19.28 0.27
N ARG A 128 -5.22 19.20 -0.63
CA ARG A 128 -6.30 18.22 -0.49
C ARG A 128 -6.78 17.65 -1.81
N LEU A 129 -6.80 16.32 -1.92
CA LEU A 129 -7.46 15.57 -2.99
C LEU A 129 -8.72 14.88 -2.48
N VAL A 130 -9.68 14.69 -3.38
CA VAL A 130 -10.86 13.85 -3.16
C VAL A 130 -10.85 12.75 -4.21
N ALA A 131 -10.64 11.51 -3.78
CA ALA A 131 -10.64 10.33 -4.62
C ALA A 131 -11.94 9.55 -4.42
N ARG A 132 -12.65 9.27 -5.51
CA ARG A 132 -13.87 8.48 -5.53
C ARG A 132 -13.62 7.23 -6.33
N PHE A 133 -13.98 6.07 -5.79
CA PHE A 133 -13.89 4.81 -6.53
C PHE A 133 -15.22 4.09 -6.55
N GLN A 134 -15.51 3.43 -7.67
CA GLN A 134 -16.66 2.55 -7.80
C GLN A 134 -16.23 1.12 -7.50
N PRO A 135 -16.68 0.52 -6.38
CA PRO A 135 -16.26 -0.82 -6.02
C PRO A 135 -16.71 -1.83 -7.06
N ASN A 136 -15.92 -2.89 -7.23
CA ASN A 136 -16.29 -3.98 -8.13
C ASN A 136 -17.47 -4.77 -7.50
N PRO A 137 -18.64 -4.88 -8.16
CA PRO A 137 -19.80 -5.57 -7.61
C PRO A 137 -19.54 -7.03 -7.24
N ALA A 138 -18.60 -7.69 -7.94
CA ALA A 138 -18.19 -9.06 -7.61
C ALA A 138 -17.68 -9.22 -6.17
N TYR A 139 -17.29 -8.11 -5.53
CA TYR A 139 -16.77 -8.05 -4.17
C TYR A 139 -17.80 -7.53 -3.15
N LEU A 140 -18.99 -7.11 -3.62
CA LEU A 140 -20.06 -6.60 -2.77
C LEU A 140 -21.10 -7.67 -2.41
N ASP A 141 -21.10 -8.83 -3.07
CA ASP A 141 -21.99 -9.96 -2.78
C ASP A 141 -21.42 -10.87 -1.66
N LYS A 142 -20.54 -10.31 -0.82
CA LYS A 142 -19.80 -11.02 0.23
C LYS A 142 -20.32 -10.69 1.62
N GLU A 143 -19.79 -11.37 2.63
CA GLU A 143 -20.10 -11.07 4.03
C GLU A 143 -19.61 -9.67 4.40
N GLU A 144 -20.34 -8.99 5.29
CA GLU A 144 -20.06 -7.61 5.71
C GLU A 144 -18.58 -7.36 6.12
N PRO A 145 -17.92 -8.26 6.89
CA PRO A 145 -16.51 -8.08 7.26
C PRO A 145 -15.56 -8.11 6.05
N GLU A 146 -15.86 -8.93 5.03
CA GLU A 146 -15.04 -9.02 3.81
C GLU A 146 -15.19 -7.76 2.97
N ILE A 147 -16.42 -7.26 2.83
CA ILE A 147 -16.71 -5.99 2.15
C ILE A 147 -15.93 -4.85 2.83
N ARG A 148 -16.00 -4.74 4.16
CA ARG A 148 -15.26 -3.71 4.90
C ARG A 148 -13.77 -3.81 4.68
N ARG A 149 -13.20 -5.02 4.76
CA ARG A 149 -11.77 -5.25 4.55
C ARG A 149 -11.32 -4.82 3.17
N TYR A 150 -12.08 -5.19 2.14
CA TYR A 150 -11.85 -4.77 0.77
C TYR A 150 -11.92 -3.25 0.60
N LEU A 151 -12.98 -2.60 1.07
CA LEU A 151 -13.15 -1.15 0.95
C LEU A 151 -12.01 -0.39 1.66
N CYS A 152 -11.63 -0.82 2.86
CA CYS A 152 -10.54 -0.22 3.62
C CYS A 152 -9.17 -0.41 2.94
N ALA A 153 -8.91 -1.61 2.40
CA ALA A 153 -7.67 -1.92 1.70
C ALA A 153 -7.49 -1.06 0.45
N VAL A 154 -8.53 -0.94 -0.39
CA VAL A 154 -8.52 -0.08 -1.58
C VAL A 154 -8.38 1.38 -1.19
N ALA A 155 -9.12 1.84 -0.17
CA ALA A 155 -9.05 3.23 0.27
C ALA A 155 -7.64 3.61 0.76
N LEU A 156 -6.98 2.75 1.53
CA LEU A 156 -5.59 2.98 1.94
C LEU A 156 -4.66 3.04 0.74
N ARG A 157 -4.75 2.06 -0.17
CA ARG A 157 -3.88 1.97 -1.34
C ARG A 157 -3.98 3.25 -2.18
N VAL A 158 -5.20 3.69 -2.48
CA VAL A 158 -5.49 4.92 -3.22
C VAL A 158 -4.88 6.13 -2.54
N ALA A 159 -5.11 6.32 -1.23
CA ALA A 159 -4.57 7.47 -0.52
C ALA A 159 -3.03 7.48 -0.52
N ARG A 160 -2.41 6.31 -0.32
CA ARG A 160 -0.96 6.17 -0.32
C ARG A 160 -0.35 6.49 -1.68
N ASP A 161 -0.90 6.00 -2.79
CA ASP A 161 -0.36 6.29 -4.13
C ASP A 161 -0.52 7.75 -4.52
N LEU A 162 -1.69 8.34 -4.21
CA LEU A 162 -1.91 9.76 -4.49
C LEU A 162 -0.97 10.65 -3.68
N MET A 163 -0.69 10.29 -2.42
CA MET A 163 0.29 10.99 -1.59
C MET A 163 1.73 10.71 -2.01
N ALA A 164 2.04 9.55 -2.57
CA ALA A 164 3.35 9.26 -3.12
C ALA A 164 3.63 10.16 -4.34
N LEU A 165 2.64 10.34 -5.21
CA LEU A 165 2.78 11.13 -6.42
C LEU A 165 2.75 12.64 -6.16
N LEU A 166 1.80 13.15 -5.38
CA LEU A 166 1.58 14.60 -5.22
C LEU A 166 1.86 15.06 -3.79
N PRO A 167 2.35 16.30 -3.56
CA PRO A 167 2.73 16.79 -2.24
C PRO A 167 1.53 17.30 -1.41
N VAL A 168 0.38 16.61 -1.48
CA VAL A 168 -0.83 16.99 -0.73
C VAL A 168 -0.78 16.51 0.72
N ARG A 169 -1.37 17.27 1.64
CA ARG A 169 -1.45 16.90 3.07
C ARG A 169 -2.56 15.89 3.33
N GLU A 170 -3.70 16.03 2.67
CA GLU A 170 -4.89 15.23 2.90
C GLU A 170 -5.40 14.57 1.63
N VAL A 171 -5.88 13.33 1.76
CA VAL A 171 -6.67 12.65 0.72
C VAL A 171 -7.95 12.12 1.34
N GLU A 172 -9.08 12.64 0.88
CA GLU A 172 -10.39 12.05 1.16
C GLU A 172 -10.65 10.92 0.16
N VAL A 173 -11.05 9.76 0.64
CA VAL A 173 -11.43 8.62 -0.20
C VAL A 173 -12.89 8.23 0.03
N GLN A 174 -13.65 8.13 -1.05
CA GLN A 174 -15.06 7.75 -1.06
C GLN A 174 -15.29 6.49 -1.93
N ALA A 175 -15.93 5.47 -1.35
CA ALA A 175 -16.41 4.32 -2.11
C ALA A 175 -17.88 4.55 -2.49
N LEU A 176 -18.20 4.58 -3.78
CA LEU A 176 -19.54 4.90 -4.28
C LEU A 176 -20.20 3.71 -4.98
N ARG A 177 -21.45 3.42 -4.62
CA ARG A 177 -22.35 2.50 -5.32
C ARG A 177 -23.56 3.28 -5.84
N GLY A 178 -23.47 3.74 -7.08
CA GLY A 178 -24.44 4.69 -7.62
C GLY A 178 -24.35 6.02 -6.84
N GLU A 179 -25.47 6.47 -6.29
CA GLU A 179 -25.53 7.69 -5.45
C GLU A 179 -25.24 7.43 -3.97
N SER A 180 -25.06 6.16 -3.57
CA SER A 180 -24.81 5.79 -2.18
C SER A 180 -23.31 5.70 -1.89
N THR A 181 -22.86 6.38 -0.84
CA THR A 181 -21.51 6.25 -0.29
C THR A 181 -21.46 5.05 0.65
N LEU A 182 -20.59 4.06 0.40
CA LEU A 182 -20.40 2.88 1.25
C LEU A 182 -19.32 3.09 2.32
N LEU A 183 -18.30 3.88 1.97
CA LEU A 183 -17.17 4.24 2.83
C LEU A 183 -16.77 5.68 2.51
N GLN A 184 -16.53 6.47 3.55
CA GLN A 184 -15.87 7.76 3.45
C GLN A 184 -14.82 7.88 4.55
N VAL A 185 -13.61 8.30 4.20
CA VAL A 185 -12.50 8.48 5.13
C VAL A 185 -11.57 9.57 4.64
N VAL A 186 -10.99 10.35 5.56
CA VAL A 186 -9.94 11.33 5.27
C VAL A 186 -8.63 10.83 5.86
N PHE A 187 -7.60 10.73 5.03
CA PHE A 187 -6.26 10.38 5.45
C PHE A 187 -5.38 11.62 5.51
N ASP A 188 -4.61 11.76 6.58
CA ASP A 188 -3.55 12.76 6.72
C ASP A 188 -2.18 12.13 6.46
N ARG A 189 -1.35 12.80 5.66
CA ARG A 189 0.00 12.34 5.30
C ARG A 189 0.87 12.12 6.53
N GLY A 190 0.86 13.06 7.48
CA GLY A 190 1.69 13.01 8.67
C GLY A 190 1.36 11.80 9.55
N GLU A 191 0.09 11.42 9.62
CA GLU A 191 -0.33 10.19 10.30
C GLU A 191 0.08 8.94 9.52
N LEU A 192 -0.15 8.89 8.20
CA LEU A 192 0.22 7.74 7.38
C LEU A 192 1.72 7.45 7.37
N GLN A 193 2.58 8.48 7.41
CA GLN A 193 4.04 8.32 7.43
C GLN A 193 4.57 7.65 8.72
N LYS A 194 3.81 7.70 9.82
CA LYS A 194 4.20 7.06 11.09
C LYS A 194 3.88 5.56 11.11
N VAL A 195 3.08 5.09 10.17
CA VAL A 195 2.49 3.74 10.20
C VAL A 195 3.42 2.72 9.57
N ARG A 196 3.48 1.52 10.17
CA ARG A 196 4.13 0.34 9.59
C ARG A 196 3.04 -0.57 8.99
N PHE A 197 2.70 -0.32 7.72
CA PHE A 197 1.55 -0.96 7.05
C PHE A 197 1.59 -2.50 6.99
N SER A 198 2.77 -3.11 7.12
CA SER A 198 2.92 -4.57 7.21
C SER A 198 2.20 -5.21 8.40
N PHE A 199 1.96 -4.44 9.47
CA PHE A 199 1.45 -4.94 10.76
C PHE A 199 0.07 -4.39 11.14
N ILE A 200 -0.57 -3.64 10.24
CA ILE A 200 -1.90 -3.08 10.53
C ILE A 200 -3.02 -4.00 10.02
N ASP A 201 -4.12 -4.01 10.75
CA ASP A 201 -5.42 -4.40 10.22
C ASP A 201 -6.06 -3.18 9.53
N PRO A 202 -6.40 -3.25 8.23
CA PRO A 202 -6.87 -2.08 7.50
C PRO A 202 -8.23 -1.59 8.01
N VAL A 203 -9.11 -2.47 8.48
CA VAL A 203 -10.44 -2.07 8.97
C VAL A 203 -10.30 -1.27 10.27
N THR A 204 -9.50 -1.79 11.21
CA THR A 204 -9.21 -1.14 12.48
C THR A 204 -8.52 0.20 12.28
N PHE A 205 -7.53 0.24 11.39
CA PHE A 205 -6.79 1.46 11.10
C PHE A 205 -7.68 2.54 10.44
N VAL A 206 -8.44 2.18 9.41
CA VAL A 206 -9.37 3.09 8.71
C VAL A 206 -10.45 3.61 9.65
N ALA A 207 -10.99 2.75 10.53
CA ALA A 207 -11.91 3.19 11.58
C ALA A 207 -11.25 4.21 12.53
N GLY A 208 -9.98 4.00 12.90
CA GLY A 208 -9.19 4.95 13.71
C GLY A 208 -8.97 6.30 13.02
N CYS A 209 -8.96 6.33 11.68
CA CYS A 209 -8.93 7.56 10.88
C CYS A 209 -10.30 8.27 10.78
N GLY A 210 -11.33 7.78 11.49
CA GLY A 210 -12.67 8.39 11.48
C GLY A 210 -13.54 7.98 10.30
N ALA A 211 -13.34 6.77 9.77
CA ALA A 211 -14.14 6.29 8.64
C ALA A 211 -15.63 6.14 8.96
N GLU A 212 -16.45 6.62 8.03
CA GLU A 212 -17.90 6.46 8.04
C GLU A 212 -18.32 5.35 7.08
N PHE A 213 -18.94 4.30 7.61
CA PHE A 213 -19.53 3.21 6.83
C PHE A 213 -21.05 3.38 6.79
N LYS A 214 -21.67 3.20 5.62
CA LYS A 214 -23.13 3.32 5.45
C LYS A 214 -23.71 2.09 4.75
#